data_AF-A0A920AV78-F1
#
_entry.id   AF-A0A920AV78-F1
#
_cell.length_a   1.000
_cell.length_b   1.000
_cell.length_c   1.000
_cell.angle_alpha   90.00
_cell.angle_beta   90.00
_cell.angle_gamma   90.00
#
_symmetry.space_group_name_H-M   'P 1'
#
loop_
_entity.id
_entity.type
_entity.pdbx_description
1 polymer ?
#
loop_
_entity_poly.entity_id
_entity_poly.type
_entity_poly.pdbx_seq_one_letter_code
_entity_poly.pdbx_strand_id
1 'polypeptide(L)' 'MWPCIFSLSITGLGKYTSQGSSFLVMMILGGAIIPPLQGKLADIFGMITSYWVAVLCFVFLLIYSITTKQILSKQKLI' A
#
# COMPACT_ATOMS: atom_id res chain seq x y z
N MET A 1 0.65 -3.29 -9.68
CA MET A 1 0.97 -2.28 -8.65
C MET A 1 1.67 -2.89 -7.44
N TRP A 2 1.13 -3.97 -6.85
CA TRP A 2 1.76 -4.66 -5.72
C TRP A 2 3.23 -5.11 -5.94
N PRO A 3 3.64 -5.75 -7.06
CA PRO A 3 5.06 -6.12 -7.26
C PRO A 3 5.99 -4.92 -7.36
N CYS A 4 5.53 -3.78 -7.91
CA CYS A 4 6.30 -2.54 -7.91
C CYS A 4 6.49 -1.99 -6.50
N ILE A 5 5.41 -1.95 -5.69
CA ILE A 5 5.46 -1.52 -4.28
C ILE A 5 6.42 -2.43 -3.51
N PHE A 6 6.27 -3.74 -3.65
CA PHE A 6 7.10 -4.73 -2.97
C PHE A 6 8.58 -4.54 -3.31
N SER A 7 8.92 -4.42 -4.60
CA SER A 7 10.29 -4.15 -5.05
C SER A 7 10.82 -2.83 -4.47
N LEU A 8 10.03 -1.75 -4.52
CA LEU A 8 10.41 -0.45 -3.96
C LEU A 8 10.62 -0.50 -2.44
N SER A 9 9.78 -1.23 -1.71
CA SER A 9 9.83 -1.37 -0.24
C SER A 9 11.07 -2.12 0.25
N ILE A 10 11.58 -3.07 -0.53
CA ILE A 10 12.73 -3.90 -0.14
C ILE A 10 14.06 -3.37 -0.71
N THR A 11 14.01 -2.46 -1.68
CA THR A 11 15.20 -1.84 -2.26
C THR A 11 15.92 -1.01 -1.20
N GLY A 12 17.22 -1.24 -1.01
CA GLY A 12 18.04 -0.53 -0.02
C GLY A 12 18.07 -1.13 1.39
N LEU A 13 17.33 -2.21 1.68
CA LEU A 13 17.31 -2.85 3.01
C LEU A 13 18.51 -3.79 3.26
N GLY A 14 19.23 -4.22 2.22
CA GLY A 14 20.42 -5.06 2.35
C GLY A 14 20.15 -6.34 3.14
N LYS A 15 20.85 -6.52 4.28
CA LYS A 15 20.68 -7.69 5.16
C LYS A 15 19.27 -7.86 5.75
N TYR A 16 18.47 -6.79 5.79
CA TYR A 16 17.11 -6.81 6.35
C TYR A 16 16.02 -7.10 5.30
N THR A 17 16.40 -7.33 4.04
CA THR A 17 15.45 -7.57 2.94
C THR A 17 14.50 -8.72 3.24
N SER A 18 15.00 -9.82 3.81
CA SER A 18 14.17 -10.99 4.16
C SER A 18 13.17 -10.69 5.29
N GLN A 19 13.52 -9.80 6.22
CA GLN A 19 12.63 -9.42 7.32
C GLN A 19 11.59 -8.41 6.83
N GLY A 20 12.02 -7.44 6.01
CA GLY A 20 11.14 -6.47 5.37
C GLY A 20 10.11 -7.12 4.45
N SER A 21 10.50 -8.10 3.63
CA SER A 21 9.58 -8.87 2.80
C SER A 21 8.54 -9.63 3.62
N SER A 22 8.96 -10.23 4.74
CA SER A 22 8.05 -10.94 5.66
C SER A 22 6.99 -10.00 6.25
N PHE A 23 7.38 -8.78 6.64
CA PHE A 23 6.43 -7.78 7.12
C PHE A 23 5.45 -7.30 6.03
N LEU A 24 5.92 -7.14 4.79
CA LEU A 24 5.06 -6.77 3.66
C LEU A 24 4.01 -7.84 3.38
N VAL A 25 4.39 -9.12 3.44
CA VAL A 25 3.44 -10.24 3.26
C VAL A 25 2.45 -10.30 4.41
N MET A 26 2.88 -10.07 5.65
CA MET A 26 1.98 -10.03 6.81
C MET A 26 0.94 -8.90 6.70
N MET A 27 1.31 -7.75 6.13
CA MET A 27 0.38 -6.64 5.90
C MET A 27 -0.73 -6.93 4.88
N ILE A 28 -0.62 -8.00 4.07
CA ILE A 28 -1.71 -8.44 3.17
C ILE A 28 -2.97 -8.76 3.98
N LEU A 29 -2.83 -9.19 5.25
CA LEU A 29 -3.96 -9.42 6.15
C LEU A 29 -4.81 -8.14 6.34
N GLY A 30 -4.21 -6.95 6.31
CA GLY A 30 -4.93 -5.69 6.36
C GLY A 30 -5.82 -5.46 5.14
N GLY A 31 -5.46 -6.05 3.99
CA GLY A 31 -6.28 -6.07 2.78
C GLY A 31 -7.56 -6.89 2.91
N ALA A 32 -7.69 -7.74 3.93
CA ALA A 32 -8.94 -8.47 4.22
C ALA A 32 -9.94 -7.62 5.02
N ILE A 33 -9.52 -6.49 5.59
CA ILE A 33 -10.36 -5.61 6.42
C ILE A 33 -11.09 -4.55 5.58
N ILE A 34 -10.45 -4.08 4.50
CA ILE A 34 -10.99 -3.03 3.63
C ILE A 34 -12.23 -3.50 2.84
N PRO A 35 -12.28 -4.71 2.24
CA PRO A 35 -13.44 -5.17 1.46
C PRO A 35 -14.73 -5.33 2.28
N PRO A 36 -14.74 -5.89 3.50
CA PRO A 36 -15.91 -5.90 4.37
C PRO A 36 -16.39 -4.50 4.75
N LEU A 37 -15.46 -3.57 4.98
CA LEU A 37 -15.77 -2.18 5.31
C LEU A 37 -16.44 -1.48 4.12
N GLN A 38 -15.90 -1.68 2.92
CA GLN A 38 -16.48 -1.18 1.67
C GLN A 38 -17.84 -1.83 1.37
N GLY A 39 -18.01 -3.13 1.63
CA GLY A 39 -19.28 -3.84 1.49
C GLY A 39 -20.37 -3.27 2.40
N LYS A 40 -20.06 -3.07 3.69
CA LYS A 40 -20.99 -2.41 4.62
C LYS A 40 -21.36 -0.99 4.21
N LEU A 41 -20.41 -0.23 3.67
CA LEU A 41 -20.69 1.12 3.15
C LEU A 41 -21.57 1.09 1.90
N ALA A 42 -21.44 0.04 1.07
CA ALA A 42 -22.24 -0.14 -0.14
C ALA A 42 -23.71 -0.42 0.17
N ASP A 43 -23.96 -1.19 1.24
CA ASP A 43 -25.32 -1.50 1.70
C ASP A 43 -26.07 -0.27 2.24
N ILE A 44 -25.37 0.74 2.77
CA ILE A 44 -25.99 1.91 3.42
C ILE A 44 -26.10 3.11 2.46
N PHE A 45 -25.04 3.42 1.70
CA PHE A 45 -24.94 4.65 0.90
C PHE A 45 -25.04 4.41 -0.61
N GLY A 46 -25.17 3.16 -1.06
CA GLY A 46 -25.22 2.76 -2.47
C GLY A 46 -23.85 2.48 -3.08
N MET A 47 -23.83 1.70 -4.17
CA MET A 47 -22.59 1.19 -4.79
C MET A 47 -21.60 2.30 -5.21
N ILE A 48 -22.10 3.43 -5.69
CA ILE A 48 -21.26 4.51 -6.27
C ILE A 48 -20.48 5.26 -5.18
N THR A 49 -21.11 5.55 -4.03
CA THR A 49 -20.46 6.27 -2.92
C THR A 49 -19.39 5.43 -2.24
N SER A 50 -19.50 4.11 -2.27
CA SER A 50 -18.48 3.19 -1.73
C SER A 50 -17.15 3.22 -2.48
N TYR A 51 -17.13 3.69 -3.74
CA TYR A 51 -15.88 3.89 -4.47
C TYR A 51 -15.01 5.02 -3.90
N TRP A 52 -15.55 5.92 -3.06
CA TRP A 52 -14.72 6.89 -2.33
C TRP A 52 -13.70 6.23 -1.41
N VAL A 53 -14.00 5.04 -0.88
CA VAL A 53 -13.04 4.25 -0.08
C VAL A 53 -11.85 3.85 -0.95
N ALA A 54 -12.09 3.41 -2.18
CA ALA A 54 -11.03 3.07 -3.12
C ALA A 54 -10.19 4.31 -3.47
N VAL A 55 -10.81 5.46 -3.72
CA VAL A 55 -10.11 6.73 -3.99
C VAL A 55 -9.18 7.11 -2.84
N LEU A 56 -9.65 7.04 -1.59
CA LEU A 56 -8.82 7.27 -0.40
C LEU A 56 -7.63 6.32 -0.33
N CYS A 57 -7.84 5.04 -0.64
CA CYS A 57 -6.78 4.04 -0.65
C CYS A 57 -5.71 4.35 -1.73
N PHE A 58 -6.12 4.84 -2.90
CA PHE A 58 -5.20 5.28 -3.95
C PHE A 58 -4.44 6.56 -3.58
N VAL A 59 -5.05 7.51 -2.90
CA VAL A 59 -4.36 8.71 -2.39
C VAL A 59 -3.26 8.31 -1.41
N PHE A 60 -3.54 7.37 -0.49
CA PHE A 60 -2.53 6.85 0.44
C PHE A 60 -1.33 6.22 -0.30
N LEU A 61 -1.59 5.44 -1.35
CA LEU A 61 -0.54 4.85 -2.20
C LEU A 61 0.28 5.90 -2.96
N LEU A 62 -0.35 7.01 -3.35
CA LEU A 62 0.31 8.13 -4.02
C LEU A 62 1.30 8.81 -3.07
N ILE A 63 0.88 9.07 -1.82
CA ILE A 63 1.75 9.59 -0.75
C ILE A 63 2.92 8.63 -0.51
N TYR A 64 2.64 7.33 -0.36
CA TYR A 64 3.66 6.30 -0.18
C TYR A 64 4.70 6.31 -1.31
N SER A 65 4.26 6.40 -2.56
CA SER A 65 5.14 6.44 -3.73
C SER A 65 6.07 7.67 -3.71
N ILE A 66 5.53 8.86 -3.41
CA ILE A 66 6.31 10.10 -3.31
C ILE A 66 7.35 10.00 -2.19
N THR A 67 6.93 9.56 -1.00
CA THR A 67 7.82 9.41 0.16
C THR A 67 8.92 8.40 -0.10
N THR A 68 8.59 7.25 -0.70
CA THR A 68 9.58 6.20 -1.01
C THR A 68 10.58 6.69 -2.05
N LYS A 69 10.13 7.43 -3.07
CA LYS A 69 11.01 8.08 -4.06
C LYS A 69 12.01 9.04 -3.40
N GLN A 70 11.56 9.86 -2.44
CA GLN A 70 12.43 10.79 -1.72
C GLN A 70 13.48 10.08 -0.85
N ILE A 71 13.09 8.98 -0.18
CA ILE A 71 14.00 8.18 0.65
C ILE A 71 15.05 7.49 -0.20
N LEU A 72 14.63 6.90 -1.32
CA LEU A 72 15.51 6.13 -2.19
C LEU A 72 16.49 7.05 -2.96
N SER A 73 16.05 8.27 -3.29
CA SER A 73 16.91 9.33 -3.84
C SER A 73 17.95 9.81 -2.83
N LYS A 74 17.59 9.94 -1.54
CA LYS A 74 18.58 10.21 -0.47
C LYS A 74 19.64 9.12 -0.32
N GLN A 75 19.30 7.87 -0.66
CA GLN A 75 20.24 6.75 -0.66
C GLN A 75 21.07 6.64 -1.95
N LYS A 76 20.91 7.55 -2.92
CA LYS A 76 21.54 7.51 -4.27
C LYS A 76 21.28 6.21 -5.04
N LEU A 77 20.20 5.51 -4.74
CA LEU A 77 19.82 4.28 -5.44
C LEU A 77 18.94 4.56 -6.67
N ILE A 78 18.42 5.78 -6.77
CA ILE A 78 17.65 6.36 -7.89
C ILE A 78 18.03 7.83 -8.01
#